data_AF-A0A011NV01-F1
#
_entry.id   AF-A0A011NV01-F1
#
_cell.length_a   1.000
_cell.length_b   1.000
_cell.length_c   1.000
_cell.angle_alpha   90.00
_cell.angle_beta   90.00
_cell.angle_gamma   90.00
#
_symmetry.space_group_name_H-M   'P 1'
#
loop_
_entity.id
_entity.type
_entity.pdbx_description
1 polymer ?
#
loop_
_entity_poly.entity_id
_entity_poly.type
_entity_poly.pdbx_seq_one_letter_code
_entity_poly.pdbx_strand_id
1 'polypeptide(L)'
;MLMTHAARLPVPAYLPAIVRAEFDSALDALLALTVPRDEAMDLLLASWLSAEPDCLLTTIDGGRAVVVLRAASGRWAACTTFLNHSCDSHADAERRLRRLLRGQQRGHVACLPATVVRLASATMIAVG
;
A
#
# COMPACT_ATOMS: atom_id res chain seq x y z
N MET A 1 13.22 23.38 8.16
CA MET A 1 11.91 22.86 8.62
C MET A 1 11.09 22.57 7.37
N LEU A 2 11.24 21.36 6.80
CA LEU A 2 10.53 20.98 5.57
C LEU A 2 9.17 20.42 5.99
N MET A 3 8.14 21.27 5.89
CA MET A 3 6.74 20.86 5.94
C MET A 3 6.50 19.96 4.72
N THR A 4 6.55 18.65 4.92
CA THR A 4 6.21 17.66 3.90
C THR A 4 4.74 17.88 3.55
N HIS A 5 4.45 18.57 2.44
CA HIS A 5 3.10 18.56 1.87
C HIS A 5 2.71 17.09 1.71
N ALA A 6 1.67 16.66 2.43
CA ALA A 6 1.03 15.38 2.19
C ALA A 6 0.74 15.32 0.69
N ALA A 7 1.48 14.48 -0.03
CA ALA A 7 1.32 14.35 -1.47
C ALA A 7 -0.16 14.02 -1.71
N ARG A 8 -0.90 14.93 -2.34
CA ARG A 8 -2.29 14.66 -2.71
C ARG A 8 -2.27 13.46 -3.63
N LEU A 9 -2.75 12.33 -3.13
CA LEU A 9 -2.88 11.12 -3.92
C LEU A 9 -3.93 11.38 -5.03
N PRO A 10 -3.64 11.01 -6.28
CA PRO A 10 -4.63 11.07 -7.35
C PRO A 10 -5.81 10.15 -7.05
N VAL A 11 -6.94 10.36 -7.73
CA VAL A 11 -8.18 9.62 -7.48
C VAL A 11 -8.67 8.98 -8.79
N PRO A 12 -8.60 7.65 -8.96
CA PRO A 12 -7.91 6.67 -8.08
C PRO A 12 -6.39 6.85 -8.09
N ALA A 13 -5.70 6.28 -7.10
CA ALA A 13 -4.23 6.29 -7.05
C ALA A 13 -3.66 4.93 -7.39
N TYR A 14 -2.69 4.92 -8.30
CA TYR A 14 -1.90 3.74 -8.63
C TYR A 14 -0.52 3.85 -8.00
N LEU A 15 -0.14 2.89 -7.16
CA LEU A 15 1.11 2.91 -6.43
C LEU A 15 2.02 1.75 -6.88
N PRO A 16 3.28 2.04 -7.28
CA PRO A 16 4.29 1.01 -7.38
C PRO A 16 4.51 0.33 -6.03
N ALA A 17 4.44 -0.99 -5.99
CA ALA A 17 4.60 -1.81 -4.80
C ALA A 17 5.70 -2.86 -5.05
N ILE A 18 6.79 -2.82 -4.29
CA ILE A 18 7.91 -3.77 -4.43
C ILE A 18 7.69 -4.91 -3.45
N VAL A 19 7.62 -6.13 -3.95
CA VAL A 19 7.38 -7.34 -3.15
C VAL A 19 8.59 -7.62 -2.27
N ARG A 20 8.36 -7.76 -0.97
CA ARG A 20 9.35 -8.18 0.03
C ARG A 20 9.28 -9.67 0.29
N ALA A 21 8.06 -10.20 0.39
CA ALA A 21 7.76 -11.61 0.62
C ALA A 21 6.30 -11.92 0.29
N GLU A 22 5.98 -13.21 0.16
CA GLU A 22 4.63 -13.71 -0.08
C GLU A 22 4.21 -14.69 1.01
N PHE A 23 2.96 -14.60 1.44
CA PHE A 23 2.38 -15.34 2.56
C PHE A 23 1.03 -15.92 2.19
N ASP A 24 0.58 -16.94 2.92
CA ASP A 24 -0.74 -17.54 2.69
C ASP A 24 -1.85 -16.80 3.46
N SER A 25 -1.47 -15.95 4.42
CA SER A 25 -2.35 -15.14 5.26
C SER A 25 -2.03 -13.65 5.14
N ALA A 26 -3.07 -12.82 5.04
CA ALA A 26 -2.95 -11.37 5.04
C ALA A 26 -2.37 -10.84 6.36
N LEU A 27 -2.72 -11.47 7.49
CA LEU A 27 -2.19 -11.12 8.80
C LEU A 27 -0.67 -11.33 8.86
N ASP A 28 -0.20 -12.47 8.37
CA ASP A 28 1.24 -12.77 8.36
C ASP A 28 2.01 -11.80 7.45
N ALA A 29 1.42 -11.41 6.32
CA ALA A 29 1.98 -10.39 5.44
C ALA A 29 2.10 -9.01 6.12
N LEU A 30 1.09 -8.60 6.91
CA LEU A 30 1.12 -7.35 7.68
C LEU A 30 2.18 -7.39 8.79
N LEU A 31 2.24 -8.49 9.55
CA LEU A 31 3.22 -8.67 10.61
C LEU A 31 4.65 -8.70 10.05
N ALA A 32 4.87 -9.32 8.89
CA ALA A 32 6.16 -9.32 8.20
C ALA A 32 6.59 -7.93 7.73
N LEU A 33 5.65 -7.00 7.54
CA LEU A 33 5.90 -5.58 7.27
C LEU A 33 6.10 -4.76 8.54
N THR A 34 6.17 -5.41 9.71
CA THR A 34 6.29 -4.80 11.03
C THR A 34 5.11 -3.90 11.40
N VAL A 35 3.92 -4.19 10.89
CA VAL A 35 2.68 -3.58 11.38
C VAL A 35 2.37 -4.17 12.77
N PRO A 36 2.09 -3.35 13.80
CA PRO A 36 1.67 -3.84 15.10
C PRO A 36 0.46 -4.78 14.99
N ARG A 37 0.41 -5.84 15.81
CA ARG A 37 -0.61 -6.88 15.68
C ARG A 37 -2.04 -6.33 15.78
N ASP A 38 -2.27 -5.43 16.73
CA ASP A 38 -3.61 -4.87 16.97
C ASP A 38 -4.05 -4.03 15.76
N GLU A 39 -3.16 -3.17 15.24
CA GLU A 39 -3.41 -2.41 14.00
C GLU A 39 -3.63 -3.33 12.79
N ALA A 40 -2.88 -4.42 12.67
CA ALA A 40 -3.04 -5.38 11.60
C ALA A 40 -4.42 -6.06 11.65
N MET A 41 -4.89 -6.41 12.84
CA MET A 41 -6.24 -6.94 13.05
C MET A 41 -7.32 -5.91 12.72
N ASP A 42 -7.16 -4.67 13.18
CA ASP A 42 -8.09 -3.58 12.88
C ASP A 42 -8.19 -3.32 11.37
N LEU A 43 -7.05 -3.33 10.66
CA LEU A 43 -7.02 -3.19 9.20
C LEU A 43 -7.72 -4.34 8.48
N LEU A 44 -7.55 -5.58 8.94
CA LEU A 44 -8.24 -6.74 8.38
C LEU A 44 -9.75 -6.69 8.62
N LEU A 45 -10.18 -6.30 9.82
CA LEU A 45 -11.60 -6.14 10.13
C LEU A 45 -12.22 -5.02 9.28
N ALA A 46 -11.51 -3.89 9.14
CA ALA A 46 -11.95 -2.79 8.30
C ALA A 46 -12.05 -3.20 6.82
N SER A 47 -11.14 -4.05 6.32
CA SER A 47 -11.17 -4.49 4.93
C SER A 47 -12.30 -5.46 4.63
N TRP A 48 -12.70 -6.31 5.58
CA TRP A 48 -13.87 -7.19 5.42
C TRP A 48 -15.18 -6.42 5.28
N LEU A 49 -15.25 -5.23 5.86
CA LEU A 49 -16.39 -4.32 5.72
C LEU A 49 -16.34 -3.50 4.41
N SER A 50 -15.24 -3.59 3.66
CA SER A 50 -15.03 -2.91 2.38
C SER A 50 -15.25 -3.86 1.20
N ALA A 51 -15.61 -3.30 0.04
CA ALA A 51 -15.78 -4.07 -1.19
C ALA A 51 -14.44 -4.52 -1.83
N GLU A 52 -13.30 -4.07 -1.29
CA GLU A 52 -11.96 -4.39 -1.81
C GLU A 52 -11.07 -5.00 -0.71
N PRO A 53 -11.31 -6.28 -0.32
CA PRO A 53 -10.54 -6.93 0.73
C PRO A 53 -9.09 -7.24 0.31
N ASP A 54 -8.78 -7.20 -1.00
CA ASP A 54 -7.54 -7.69 -1.59
C ASP A 54 -6.37 -6.67 -1.57
N CYS A 55 -6.56 -5.48 -0.98
CA CYS A 55 -5.56 -4.43 -0.88
C CYS A 55 -5.64 -3.71 0.48
N LEU A 56 -4.56 -3.79 1.27
CA LEU A 56 -4.45 -3.15 2.58
C LEU A 56 -3.26 -2.18 2.57
N LEU A 57 -3.53 -0.89 2.70
CA LEU A 57 -2.51 0.14 2.78
C LEU A 57 -2.43 0.68 4.21
N THR A 58 -1.22 0.78 4.75
CA THR A 58 -0.98 1.47 6.01
C THR A 58 0.40 2.13 6.03
N THR A 59 0.65 2.92 7.07
CA THR A 59 1.96 3.49 7.39
C THR A 59 2.44 2.89 8.70
N ILE A 60 3.65 2.37 8.71
CA ILE A 60 4.29 1.86 9.93
C ILE A 60 5.19 2.93 10.56
N ASP A 61 5.66 2.64 11.77
CA ASP A 61 6.62 3.47 12.50
C ASP A 61 7.78 3.95 11.62
N GLY A 62 8.03 5.26 11.66
CA GLY A 62 8.96 5.94 10.76
C GLY A 62 8.33 6.47 9.46
N GLY A 63 7.00 6.43 9.34
CA GLY A 63 6.24 7.07 8.25
C GLY A 63 6.34 6.34 6.91
N ARG A 64 6.80 5.09 6.91
CA ARG A 64 6.95 4.29 5.69
C ARG A 64 5.60 3.69 5.30
N ALA A 65 5.15 3.99 4.08
CA ALA A 65 3.98 3.35 3.51
C ALA A 65 4.28 1.90 3.11
N VAL A 66 3.39 0.99 3.47
CA VAL A 66 3.45 -0.42 3.13
C VAL A 66 2.09 -0.88 2.65
N VAL A 67 2.08 -1.83 1.72
CA VAL A 67 0.84 -2.37 1.15
C VAL A 67 0.89 -3.88 1.13
N VAL A 68 -0.23 -4.51 1.49
CA VAL A 68 -0.46 -5.95 1.35
C VAL A 68 -1.47 -6.15 0.22
N LEU A 69 -1.09 -6.94 -0.77
CA LEU A 69 -1.87 -7.17 -1.99
C LEU A 69 -2.13 -8.65 -2.18
N ARG A 70 -3.35 -9.04 -2.54
CA ARG A 70 -3.61 -10.41 -2.98
C ARG A 70 -3.13 -10.60 -4.41
N ALA A 71 -2.11 -11.43 -4.59
CA ALA A 71 -1.57 -11.77 -5.89
C ALA A 71 -2.53 -12.70 -6.66
N ALA A 72 -2.37 -12.77 -7.98
CA ALA A 72 -3.15 -13.68 -8.83
C ALA A 72 -2.96 -15.17 -8.48
N SER A 73 -1.87 -15.52 -7.78
CA SER A 73 -1.65 -16.85 -7.22
C SER A 73 -2.56 -17.19 -6.03
N GLY A 74 -3.29 -16.21 -5.50
CA GLY A 74 -4.09 -16.32 -4.28
C GLY A 74 -3.32 -16.01 -2.99
N ARG A 75 -1.98 -15.92 -3.06
CA ARG A 75 -1.10 -15.56 -1.93
C ARG A 75 -1.09 -14.06 -1.70
N TRP A 76 -0.73 -13.64 -0.49
CA TRP A 76 -0.62 -12.25 -0.07
C TRP A 76 0.82 -11.74 -0.20
N ALA A 77 1.02 -10.75 -1.05
CA ALA A 77 2.29 -10.08 -1.23
C ALA A 77 2.45 -8.92 -0.23
N ALA A 78 3.44 -9.04 0.66
CA ALA A 78 3.89 -7.96 1.52
C ALA A 78 4.80 -7.02 0.73
N CYS A 79 4.40 -5.77 0.55
CA CYS A 79 5.10 -4.82 -0.32
C CYS A 79 5.50 -3.53 0.39
N THR A 80 6.67 -3.01 0.03
CA THR A 80 7.01 -1.61 0.31
C THR A 80 6.48 -0.73 -0.81
N THR A 81 5.89 0.41 -0.48
CA THR A 81 5.40 1.37 -1.46
C THR A 81 5.81 2.80 -1.09
N PHE A 82 5.69 3.71 -2.04
CA PHE A 82 6.10 5.10 -1.89
C PHE A 82 4.97 6.00 -2.39
N LEU A 83 4.31 6.72 -1.49
CA LEU A 83 3.16 7.56 -1.83
C LEU A 83 3.51 8.69 -2.81
N ASN A 84 4.74 9.22 -2.74
CA ASN A 84 5.27 10.21 -3.69
C ASN A 84 5.49 9.65 -5.11
N HIS A 85 5.31 8.34 -5.31
CA HIS A 85 5.37 7.68 -6.61
C HIS A 85 3.97 7.31 -7.14
N SER A 86 2.90 7.79 -6.50
CA SER A 86 1.53 7.62 -6.98
C SER A 86 1.36 8.17 -8.39
N CYS A 87 0.63 7.44 -9.21
CA CYS A 87 0.23 7.80 -10.56
C CYS A 87 -1.30 7.82 -10.68
N ASP A 88 -1.78 8.55 -11.66
CA ASP A 88 -3.18 8.63 -12.08
C ASP A 88 -3.60 7.50 -13.04
N SER A 89 -2.62 6.76 -13.59
CA SER A 89 -2.84 5.63 -14.48
C SER A 89 -2.06 4.39 -14.06
N HIS A 90 -2.65 3.21 -14.29
CA HIS A 90 -2.00 1.92 -14.07
C HIS A 90 -0.72 1.78 -14.91
N ALA A 91 -0.77 2.18 -16.18
CA ALA A 91 0.36 2.09 -17.11
C ALA A 91 1.55 2.96 -16.66
N ASP A 92 1.28 4.13 -16.09
CA ASP A 92 2.29 5.04 -15.55
C ASP A 92 2.95 4.46 -14.31
N ALA A 93 2.14 3.87 -13.42
CA ALA A 93 2.64 3.18 -12.24
C ALA A 93 3.49 1.96 -12.62
N GLU A 94 3.10 1.17 -13.63
CA GLU A 94 3.92 0.07 -14.15
C GLU A 94 5.27 0.56 -14.70
N ARG A 95 5.25 1.61 -15.54
CA ARG A 95 6.50 2.20 -16.08
C ARG A 95 7.41 2.67 -14.95
N ARG A 96 6.84 3.27 -13.90
CA ARG A 96 7.60 3.71 -12.72
C ARG A 96 8.12 2.53 -11.90
N LEU A 97 7.31 1.49 -11.70
CA LEU A 97 7.72 0.27 -11.03
C LEU A 97 8.93 -0.37 -11.72
N ARG A 98 8.91 -0.51 -13.04
CA ARG A 98 10.03 -1.07 -13.82
C ARG A 98 11.34 -0.31 -13.61
N ARG A 99 11.28 1.00 -13.33
CA ARG A 99 12.47 1.82 -13.00
C ARG A 99 12.96 1.65 -11.56
N LEU A 100 12.06 1.27 -10.65
CA LEU A 100 12.37 1.10 -9.23
C LEU A 100 12.91 -0.29 -8.91
N LEU A 101 12.46 -1.31 -9.63
CA LEU A 101 12.92 -2.69 -9.45
C LEU A 101 14.41 -2.82 -9.75
N ARG A 102 15.11 -3.58 -8.89
CA ARG A 102 16.54 -3.87 -9.02
C ARG A 102 16.77 -5.38 -9.01
N GLY A 103 17.57 -5.88 -9.95
CA GLY A 103 17.95 -7.29 -10.02
C GLY A 103 16.73 -8.22 -10.12
N GLN A 104 16.59 -9.16 -9.19
CA GLN A 104 15.53 -10.16 -9.15
C GLN A 104 14.27 -9.71 -8.38
N GLN A 105 14.15 -8.42 -8.07
CA GLN A 105 12.97 -7.91 -7.37
C GLN A 105 11.70 -8.07 -8.22
N ARG A 106 10.62 -8.43 -7.54
CA ARG A 106 9.27 -8.47 -8.08
C ARG A 106 8.48 -7.27 -7.59
N GLY A 107 7.42 -6.92 -8.31
CA GLY A 107 6.54 -5.83 -7.93
C GLY A 107 5.16 -5.95 -8.53
N HIS A 108 4.23 -5.24 -7.92
CA HIS A 108 2.85 -5.08 -8.35
C HIS A 108 2.50 -3.59 -8.41
N VAL A 109 1.42 -3.26 -9.11
CA VAL A 109 0.78 -1.95 -9.02
C VAL A 109 -0.43 -2.09 -8.12
N ALA A 110 -0.40 -1.45 -6.96
CA ALA A 110 -1.59 -1.34 -6.11
C ALA A 110 -2.54 -0.30 -6.72
N CYS A 111 -3.83 -0.62 -6.76
CA CYS A 111 -4.88 0.34 -7.08
C CYS A 111 -5.56 0.73 -5.77
N LEU A 112 -5.58 2.03 -5.48
CA LEU A 112 -6.36 2.59 -4.37
C LEU A 112 -7.59 3.26 -4.96
N PRO A 113 -8.80 2.74 -4.69
CA PRO A 113 -10.03 3.37 -5.16
C PRO A 113 -10.22 4.71 -4.46
N ALA A 114 -11.07 5.54 -5.06
CA ALA A 114 -11.36 6.89 -4.59
C ALA A 114 -11.83 6.97 -3.13
N THR A 115 -12.51 5.94 -2.65
CA THR A 115 -12.95 5.82 -1.25
C THR A 115 -11.76 5.68 -0.30
N VAL A 116 -10.83 4.78 -0.60
CA VAL A 116 -9.61 4.54 0.19
C VAL A 116 -8.69 5.76 0.15
N VAL A 117 -8.51 6.39 -1.02
CA VAL A 117 -7.67 7.60 -1.14
C VAL A 117 -8.21 8.75 -0.29
N ARG A 118 -9.53 8.96 -0.25
CA ARG A 118 -10.16 10.00 0.56
C ARG A 118 -10.02 9.74 2.06
N LEU A 119 -10.18 8.49 2.49
CA LEU A 119 -9.97 8.09 3.88
C LEU A 119 -8.50 8.26 4.30
N ALA A 120 -7.55 7.76 3.49
CA ALA A 120 -6.12 7.90 3.74
C ALA A 120 -5.69 9.38 3.80
N SER A 121 -6.27 10.24 2.95
CA SER A 121 -6.01 11.68 2.97
C SER A 121 -6.50 12.34 4.25
N ALA A 122 -7.64 11.91 4.81
CA ALA A 122 -8.17 12.42 6.07
C ALA A 122 -7.30 12.00 7.26
N THR A 123 -6.84 10.74 7.28
CA THR A 123 -5.93 10.23 8.33
C THR A 123 -4.55 10.89 8.28
N MET A 124 -4.00 11.14 7.08
CA MET A 124 -2.73 11.86 6.93
C MET A 124 -2.80 13.33 7.39
N ILE A 125 -3.98 13.95 7.36
CA ILE A 125 -4.18 15.32 7.89
C ILE A 125 -4.31 15.32 9.41
N ALA A 126 -4.87 14.26 10.00
CA ALA A 126 -5.12 14.17 11.44
C ALA A 126 -3.85 13.89 12.28
N VAL A 127 -2.75 13.47 11.66
CA VAL A 127 -1.45 13.22 12.30
C VAL A 127 -0.46 14.40 12.08
N GLY A 128 -0.95 15.50 11.49
CA GLY A 128 -0.17 16.72 11.19
C GLY A 128 -0.25 17.78 12.26
#